data_AF-A0A6J7F0X9-F1
#
_entry.id   AF-A0A6J7F0X9-F1
#
_cell.length_a   1.000
_cell.length_b   1.000
_cell.length_c   1.000
_cell.angle_alpha   90.00
_cell.angle_beta   90.00
_cell.angle_gamma   90.00
#
_symmetry.space_group_name_H-M   'P 1'
#
loop_
_entity.id
_entity.type
_entity.pdbx_description
1 polymer ?
#
loop_
_entity_poly.entity_id
_entity_poly.type
_entity_poly.pdbx_seq_one_letter_code
_entity_poly.pdbx_strand_id
1 'polypeptide(L)'
;MLRAGFDYHTDERVAVDDALALGPLPKPLSVVAGSFPVLAEFDPTATGHGVASPRLWHVPASVIGPGSARTSPPELAGIALVEYRVGAALDSAEMHPITVARVLLADSIDVDRYGSRGPLLVTRLCASVPCRSVIHGGGADVAGFLSGFATGTDSFAGAEVTQILAASDARPASGAPVPVDLRSVLGPASGIAGAAAADRALIRTDSGALVELDEGQTAWFQLLDGYTALNVLVREVAESIGLDEHAIGASAVSVLNGLVALGVAA
;
A
#
# COMPACT_ATOMS: atom_id res chain seq x y z
N MET A 1 20.98 -0.19 11.17
CA MET A 1 20.81 -0.90 9.88
C MET A 1 22.12 -0.97 9.09
N LEU A 2 22.58 0.07 8.41
CA LEU A 2 23.80 0.00 7.58
C LEU A 2 25.05 -0.46 8.36
N ARG A 3 25.30 0.15 9.53
CA ARG A 3 26.39 -0.26 10.44
C ARG A 3 26.25 -1.67 11.02
N ALA A 4 25.06 -2.25 10.93
CA ALA A 4 24.80 -3.62 11.35
C ALA A 4 24.93 -4.63 10.19
N GLY A 5 25.39 -4.19 9.01
CA GLY A 5 25.66 -5.05 7.86
C GLY A 5 24.47 -5.30 6.93
N PHE A 6 23.43 -4.48 7.00
CA PHE A 6 22.33 -4.56 6.04
C PHE A 6 22.62 -3.74 4.78
N ASP A 7 22.22 -4.28 3.63
CA ASP A 7 22.24 -3.58 2.35
C ASP A 7 21.17 -2.50 2.29
N TYR A 8 21.51 -1.37 1.67
CA TYR A 8 20.55 -0.33 1.37
C TYR A 8 20.10 -0.44 -0.08
N HIS A 9 18.78 -0.49 -0.29
CA HIS A 9 18.20 -0.59 -1.63
C HIS A 9 17.49 0.70 -2.08
N THR A 10 16.65 1.30 -1.22
CA THR A 10 15.86 2.52 -1.51
C THR A 10 15.28 3.08 -0.21
N ASP A 11 15.02 4.39 -0.15
CA ASP A 11 14.38 5.11 0.96
C ASP A 11 12.92 5.50 0.70
N GLU A 12 12.46 5.44 -0.55
CA GLU A 12 11.17 6.05 -0.92
C GLU A 12 10.18 5.10 -1.59
N ARG A 13 10.64 4.30 -2.57
CA ARG A 13 9.73 3.56 -3.46
C ARG A 13 10.27 2.18 -3.75
N VAL A 14 9.41 1.19 -3.60
CA VAL A 14 9.64 -0.21 -4.00
C VAL A 14 8.72 -0.56 -5.17
N ALA A 15 9.18 -1.49 -6.02
CA ALA A 15 8.34 -2.12 -7.02
C ALA A 15 8.32 -3.63 -6.80
N VAL A 16 7.18 -4.26 -7.01
CA VAL A 16 7.00 -5.72 -6.92
C VAL A 16 6.81 -6.28 -8.32
N ASP A 17 7.62 -7.26 -8.71
CA ASP A 17 7.45 -7.94 -10.00
C ASP A 17 6.50 -9.15 -9.92
N ASP A 18 6.22 -9.76 -11.07
CA ASP A 18 5.33 -10.93 -11.17
C ASP A 18 5.86 -12.18 -10.44
N ALA A 19 7.16 -12.22 -10.12
CA ALA A 19 7.78 -13.26 -9.32
C ALA A 19 7.73 -12.94 -7.81
N LEU A 20 7.04 -11.86 -7.42
CA LEU A 20 7.01 -11.30 -6.06
C LEU A 20 8.41 -10.89 -5.57
N ALA A 21 9.34 -10.62 -6.47
CA ALA A 21 10.61 -10.05 -6.10
C ALA A 21 10.49 -8.53 -5.98
N LEU A 22 11.20 -7.97 -5.01
CA LEU A 22 11.37 -6.53 -4.90
C LEU A 22 12.36 -6.08 -5.98
N GLY A 23 11.85 -5.42 -7.01
CA GLY A 23 12.66 -4.71 -7.99
C GLY A 23 13.17 -3.41 -7.37
N PRO A 24 14.50 -3.17 -7.28
CA PRO A 24 14.98 -1.90 -6.80
C PRO A 24 14.54 -0.80 -7.78
N LEU A 25 13.99 0.29 -7.24
CA LEU A 25 14.08 1.59 -7.88
C LEU A 25 15.31 2.24 -7.25
N PRO A 26 16.52 2.09 -7.82
CA PRO A 26 17.75 2.52 -7.16
C PRO A 26 17.83 4.04 -7.13
N LYS A 27 17.17 4.64 -6.14
CA LYS A 27 17.28 6.07 -5.87
C LYS A 27 18.50 6.29 -4.97
N PRO A 28 19.33 7.30 -5.24
CA PRO A 28 20.43 7.63 -4.33
C PRO A 28 19.89 8.05 -2.96
N LEU A 29 20.56 7.58 -1.91
CA LEU A 29 20.36 8.09 -0.55
C LEU A 29 20.71 9.58 -0.55
N SER A 30 19.79 10.40 -0.07
CA SER A 30 19.98 11.85 0.05
C SER A 30 20.32 12.21 1.50
N VAL A 31 21.57 12.61 1.74
CA VAL A 31 22.05 12.99 3.08
C VAL A 31 22.13 14.50 3.17
N VAL A 32 21.40 15.10 4.12
CA VAL A 32 21.44 16.56 4.36
C VAL A 32 22.62 16.96 5.25
N ALA A 33 23.10 18.20 5.11
CA ALA A 33 24.32 18.68 5.79
C ALA A 33 24.39 18.46 7.30
N GLY A 34 23.25 18.53 8.01
CA GLY A 34 23.21 18.24 9.45
C GLY A 34 23.60 16.80 9.82
N SER A 35 23.53 15.87 8.86
CA SER A 35 23.85 14.45 9.05
C SER A 35 25.25 14.07 8.57
N PHE A 36 25.99 14.98 7.91
CA PHE A 36 27.33 14.69 7.37
C PHE A 36 28.30 14.12 8.40
N PRO A 37 28.42 14.67 9.64
CA PRO A 37 29.38 14.13 10.61
C PRO A 37 29.04 12.70 11.05
N VAL A 38 27.75 12.36 11.05
CA VAL A 38 27.25 11.05 11.50
C VAL A 38 27.39 9.99 10.40
N LEU A 39 27.44 10.41 9.14
CA LEU A 39 27.47 9.57 7.95
C LEU A 39 28.72 9.83 7.10
N ALA A 40 29.82 10.24 7.74
CA ALA A 40 31.08 10.63 7.08
C ALA A 40 31.68 9.48 6.24
N GLU A 41 31.37 8.23 6.58
CA GLU A 41 31.73 7.04 5.80
C GLU A 41 31.14 7.04 4.37
N PHE A 42 30.12 7.85 4.10
CA PHE A 42 29.46 7.97 2.79
C PHE A 42 29.81 9.26 2.04
N ASP A 43 30.84 10.00 2.47
CA ASP A 43 31.24 11.25 1.81
C ASP A 43 31.64 11.00 0.33
N PRO A 44 30.91 11.57 -0.66
CA PRO A 44 31.24 11.37 -2.07
C PRO A 44 32.60 11.93 -2.47
N THR A 45 33.13 12.91 -1.75
CA THR A 45 34.46 13.49 -2.03
C THR A 45 35.59 12.57 -1.61
N ALA A 46 35.39 11.78 -0.55
CA ALA A 46 36.37 10.80 -0.07
C ALA A 46 36.23 9.46 -0.79
N THR A 47 35.00 9.01 -1.06
CA THR A 47 34.72 7.70 -1.65
C THR A 47 34.74 7.70 -3.17
N GLY A 48 34.56 8.86 -3.81
CA GLY A 48 34.36 8.96 -5.26
C GLY A 48 33.01 8.45 -5.74
N HIS A 49 32.08 8.11 -4.83
CA HIS A 49 30.78 7.57 -5.16
C HIS A 49 29.68 8.61 -4.91
N GLY A 50 28.98 9.00 -5.98
CA GLY A 50 27.86 9.94 -5.90
C GLY A 50 28.24 11.39 -6.17
N VAL A 51 27.44 12.32 -5.66
CA VAL A 51 27.61 13.76 -5.86
C VAL A 51 27.54 14.48 -4.52
N ALA A 52 28.54 15.30 -4.23
CA ALA A 52 28.58 16.14 -3.03
C ALA A 52 28.27 17.61 -3.35
N SER A 53 27.47 18.23 -2.49
CA SER A 53 27.29 19.68 -2.40
C SER A 53 27.41 20.12 -0.93
N PRO A 54 27.56 21.44 -0.65
CA PRO A 54 27.64 21.93 0.73
C PRO A 54 26.40 21.64 1.58
N ARG A 55 25.25 21.33 0.97
CA ARG A 55 23.97 21.13 1.68
C ARG A 55 23.46 19.70 1.61
N LEU A 56 23.90 18.93 0.63
CA LEU A 56 23.32 17.65 0.26
C LEU A 56 24.37 16.75 -0.37
N TRP A 57 24.41 15.48 0.05
CA TRP A 57 25.09 14.41 -0.66
C TRP A 57 24.05 13.47 -1.29
N HIS A 58 24.32 13.05 -2.52
CA HIS A 58 23.57 12.00 -3.20
C HIS A 58 24.47 10.79 -3.39
N VAL A 59 24.21 9.73 -2.63
CA VAL A 59 25.03 8.51 -2.63
C VAL A 59 24.24 7.39 -3.31
N PRO A 60 24.71 6.80 -4.42
CA PRO A 60 23.98 5.72 -5.09
C PRO A 60 23.68 4.56 -4.14
N ALA A 61 22.44 4.06 -4.12
CA ALA A 61 22.08 2.94 -3.25
C ALA A 61 22.96 1.70 -3.50
N SER A 62 23.36 1.48 -4.76
CA SER A 62 24.19 0.37 -5.18
C SER A 62 25.60 0.34 -4.58
N VAL A 63 26.06 1.39 -3.88
CA VAL A 63 27.36 1.42 -3.20
C VAL A 63 27.23 1.33 -1.68
N ILE A 64 26.00 1.23 -1.16
CA ILE A 64 25.72 1.32 0.28
C ILE A 64 25.38 -0.08 0.81
N GLY A 65 26.30 -0.65 1.58
CA GLY A 65 26.12 -1.94 2.24
C GLY A 65 27.05 -3.05 1.72
N PRO A 66 27.18 -4.15 2.48
CA PRO A 66 28.15 -5.22 2.22
C PRO A 66 27.87 -6.09 0.97
N GLY A 67 26.64 -6.11 0.46
CA GLY A 67 26.17 -6.87 -0.70
C GLY A 67 25.91 -6.02 -1.95
N SER A 68 26.43 -4.78 -1.99
CA SER A 68 26.42 -3.86 -3.15
C SER A 68 26.87 -4.47 -4.49
N ALA A 69 27.55 -5.63 -4.48
CA ALA A 69 28.00 -6.38 -5.66
C ALA A 69 27.12 -7.59 -6.05
N ARG A 70 25.97 -7.83 -5.40
CA ARG A 70 25.14 -9.01 -5.68
C ARG A 70 24.46 -8.89 -7.05
N THR A 71 24.57 -9.96 -7.85
CA THR A 71 24.00 -10.07 -9.20
C THR A 71 22.55 -10.56 -9.22
N SER A 72 22.01 -10.99 -8.09
CA SER A 72 20.62 -11.43 -7.97
C SER A 72 20.02 -10.92 -6.65
N PRO A 73 18.77 -10.43 -6.67
CA PRO A 73 18.09 -9.98 -5.46
C PRO A 73 17.90 -11.16 -4.51
N PRO A 74 18.16 -10.99 -3.20
CA PRO A 74 17.88 -12.03 -2.21
C PRO A 74 16.38 -12.31 -2.12
N GLU A 75 16.02 -13.53 -1.75
CA GLU A 75 14.65 -13.89 -1.41
C GLU A 75 14.16 -13.04 -0.22
N LEU A 76 12.92 -12.56 -0.29
CA LEU A 76 12.36 -11.71 0.76
C LEU A 76 11.99 -12.57 1.97
N ALA A 77 12.69 -12.35 3.09
CA ALA A 77 12.43 -13.11 4.32
C ALA A 77 11.19 -12.63 5.09
N GLY A 78 10.76 -11.38 4.90
CA GLY A 78 9.64 -10.78 5.63
C GLY A 78 9.57 -9.27 5.47
N ILE A 79 8.45 -8.68 5.90
CA ILE A 79 8.23 -7.24 5.91
C ILE A 79 8.10 -6.75 7.35
N ALA A 80 8.90 -5.75 7.71
CA ALA A 80 8.86 -5.12 9.03
C ALA A 80 8.56 -3.62 8.89
N LEU A 81 7.46 -3.16 9.49
CA LEU A 81 7.13 -1.74 9.60
C LEU A 81 7.73 -1.20 10.89
N VAL A 82 8.75 -0.35 10.76
CA VAL A 82 9.54 0.14 11.90
C VAL A 82 9.10 1.55 12.28
N GLU A 83 8.75 1.75 13.55
CA GLU A 83 8.38 3.03 14.15
C GLU A 83 9.36 3.41 15.27
N TYR A 84 9.97 4.59 15.15
CA TYR A 84 10.81 5.14 16.22
C TYR A 84 9.96 5.91 17.24
N ARG A 85 10.11 5.55 18.53
CA ARG A 85 9.52 6.25 19.66
C ARG A 85 10.59 6.51 20.72
N VAL A 86 10.80 7.78 21.06
CA VAL A 86 11.81 8.19 22.05
C VAL A 86 11.60 7.46 23.37
N GLY A 87 12.63 6.74 23.82
CA GLY A 87 12.62 6.01 25.10
C GLY A 87 11.79 4.72 25.11
N ALA A 88 11.23 4.28 23.98
CA ALA A 88 10.52 3.00 23.91
C ALA A 88 11.49 1.82 24.01
N ALA A 89 11.08 0.77 24.72
CA ALA A 89 11.72 -0.54 24.59
C ALA A 89 11.45 -1.11 23.18
N LEU A 90 12.31 -2.02 22.73
CA LEU A 90 12.04 -2.79 21.53
C LEU A 90 10.78 -3.64 21.75
N ASP A 91 9.79 -3.46 20.89
CA ASP A 91 8.56 -4.25 20.87
C ASP A 91 8.24 -4.66 19.43
N SER A 92 7.65 -5.84 19.25
CA SER A 92 7.26 -6.31 17.93
C SER A 92 6.00 -7.17 17.99
N ALA A 93 5.11 -6.99 17.02
CA ALA A 93 3.89 -7.77 16.90
C ALA A 93 3.69 -8.26 15.47
N GLU A 94 3.01 -9.40 15.31
CA GLU A 94 2.54 -9.84 14.00
C GLU A 94 1.50 -8.86 13.45
N MET A 95 1.56 -8.64 12.15
CA MET A 95 0.61 -7.81 11.42
C MET A 95 -0.13 -8.65 10.39
N HIS A 96 -1.42 -8.35 10.25
CA HIS A 96 -2.19 -8.89 9.15
C HIS A 96 -1.59 -8.40 7.81
N PRO A 97 -1.35 -9.30 6.83
CA PRO A 97 -0.78 -8.93 5.53
C PRO A 97 -1.45 -7.75 4.85
N ILE A 98 -2.78 -7.65 4.94
CA ILE A 98 -3.54 -6.54 4.33
C ILE A 98 -3.21 -5.19 4.99
N THR A 99 -3.00 -5.18 6.31
CA THR A 99 -2.61 -3.94 7.00
C THR A 99 -1.26 -3.45 6.49
N VAL A 100 -0.33 -4.38 6.22
CA VAL A 100 0.97 -4.07 5.62
C VAL A 100 0.83 -3.67 4.16
N ALA A 101 0.03 -4.39 3.37
CA ALA A 101 -0.23 -4.06 1.97
C ALA A 101 -0.81 -2.65 1.82
N ARG A 102 -1.72 -2.24 2.69
CA ARG A 102 -2.25 -0.87 2.73
C ARG A 102 -1.16 0.17 2.93
N VAL A 103 -0.22 -0.08 3.84
CA VAL A 103 0.91 0.85 4.09
C VAL A 103 1.84 0.87 2.88
N LEU A 104 2.21 -0.29 2.34
CA LEU A 104 3.08 -0.35 1.17
C LEU A 104 2.45 0.30 -0.07
N LEU A 105 1.13 0.17 -0.26
CA LEU A 105 0.43 0.77 -1.39
C LEU A 105 0.40 2.30 -1.34
N ALA A 106 0.46 2.90 -0.14
CA ALA A 106 0.57 4.35 -0.02
C ALA A 106 1.91 4.88 -0.57
N ASP A 107 2.96 4.04 -0.53
CA ASP A 107 4.33 4.39 -0.92
C ASP A 107 4.83 3.64 -2.18
N SER A 108 3.96 2.84 -2.82
CA SER A 108 4.31 2.01 -3.99
C SER A 108 4.01 2.72 -5.31
N ILE A 109 4.91 2.53 -6.28
CA ILE A 109 4.68 2.94 -7.68
C ILE A 109 4.02 1.85 -8.52
N ASP A 110 3.80 0.67 -7.95
CA ASP A 110 3.26 -0.48 -8.69
C ASP A 110 1.86 -0.19 -9.21
N VAL A 111 1.13 0.68 -8.51
CA VAL A 111 -0.14 1.24 -8.95
C VAL A 111 0.01 2.04 -10.24
N ASP A 112 0.93 3.02 -10.26
CA ASP A 112 1.18 3.86 -11.43
C ASP A 112 1.72 3.04 -12.61
N ARG A 113 2.53 2.01 -12.31
CA ARG A 113 3.23 1.20 -13.30
C ARG A 113 2.37 0.09 -13.89
N TYR A 114 1.53 -0.56 -13.09
CA TYR A 114 0.81 -1.78 -13.45
C TYR A 114 -0.72 -1.66 -13.35
N GLY A 115 -1.25 -0.48 -12.99
CA GLY A 115 -2.69 -0.27 -12.84
C GLY A 115 -3.29 -1.18 -11.76
N SER A 116 -4.43 -1.80 -12.05
CA SER A 116 -5.13 -2.70 -11.12
C SER A 116 -4.32 -3.95 -10.71
N ARG A 117 -3.27 -4.31 -11.47
CA ARG A 117 -2.35 -5.39 -11.11
C ARG A 117 -1.39 -5.02 -9.98
N GLY A 118 -1.04 -3.73 -9.82
CA GLY A 118 -0.11 -3.26 -8.80
C GLY A 118 -0.56 -3.63 -7.37
N PRO A 119 -1.80 -3.28 -6.97
CA PRO A 119 -2.37 -3.68 -5.70
C PRO A 119 -2.40 -5.19 -5.45
N LEU A 120 -2.68 -5.98 -6.49
CA LEU A 120 -2.67 -7.44 -6.36
C LEU A 120 -1.25 -7.95 -6.06
N LEU A 121 -0.24 -7.43 -6.75
CA LEU A 121 1.16 -7.82 -6.54
C LEU A 121 1.63 -7.50 -5.12
N VAL A 122 1.35 -6.29 -4.62
CA VAL A 122 1.69 -5.88 -3.25
C VAL A 122 0.95 -6.73 -2.22
N THR A 123 -0.34 -6.99 -2.43
CA THR A 123 -1.13 -7.80 -1.48
C THR A 123 -0.64 -9.25 -1.46
N ARG A 124 -0.31 -9.83 -2.63
CA ARG A 124 0.28 -11.18 -2.74
C ARG A 124 1.65 -11.25 -2.08
N LEU A 125 2.49 -10.24 -2.24
CA LEU A 125 3.78 -10.15 -1.56
C LEU A 125 3.62 -10.18 -0.04
N CYS A 126 2.77 -9.31 0.51
CA CYS A 126 2.52 -9.28 1.95
C CYS A 126 1.96 -10.59 2.48
N ALA A 127 1.20 -11.31 1.66
CA ALA A 127 0.62 -12.59 2.01
C ALA A 127 1.56 -13.78 1.81
N SER A 128 2.70 -13.60 1.13
CA SER A 128 3.69 -14.65 0.91
C SER A 128 4.81 -14.66 1.96
N VAL A 129 4.93 -13.61 2.78
CA VAL A 129 6.00 -13.48 3.77
C VAL A 129 5.47 -13.02 5.14
N PRO A 130 6.17 -13.33 6.25
CA PRO A 130 5.83 -12.79 7.56
C PRO A 130 5.79 -11.26 7.58
N CYS A 131 4.79 -10.71 8.25
CA CYS A 131 4.57 -9.27 8.39
C CYS A 131 4.61 -8.88 9.87
N ARG A 132 5.46 -7.91 10.25
CA ARG A 132 5.57 -7.45 11.66
C ARG A 132 5.60 -5.93 11.79
N SER A 133 5.05 -5.42 12.90
CA SER A 133 5.34 -4.07 13.38
C SER A 133 6.52 -4.14 14.35
N VAL A 134 7.35 -3.10 14.37
CA VAL A 134 8.49 -2.97 15.27
C VAL A 134 8.51 -1.56 15.83
N ILE A 135 8.39 -1.41 17.15
CA ILE A 135 8.54 -0.13 17.85
C ILE A 135 9.90 -0.13 18.53
N HIS A 136 10.64 0.97 18.46
CA HIS A 136 11.96 1.05 19.10
C HIS A 136 12.34 2.45 19.57
N GLY A 137 13.16 2.52 20.63
CA GLY A 137 13.81 3.73 21.10
C GLY A 137 15.32 3.82 20.79
N GLY A 138 15.90 2.77 20.18
CA GLY A 138 17.33 2.70 19.86
C GLY A 138 17.61 1.83 18.62
N GLY A 139 18.66 2.15 17.86
CA GLY A 139 18.93 1.51 16.56
C GLY A 139 19.64 0.15 16.61
N ALA A 140 20.31 -0.17 17.73
CA ALA A 140 21.04 -1.44 17.89
C ALA A 140 20.07 -2.63 18.04
N ASP A 141 19.00 -2.44 18.80
CA ASP A 141 18.01 -3.49 19.11
C ASP A 141 17.23 -3.91 17.85
N VAL A 142 16.87 -2.94 17.01
CA VAL A 142 16.18 -3.20 15.72
C VAL A 142 17.05 -4.02 14.78
N ALA A 143 18.35 -3.74 14.72
CA ALA A 143 19.26 -4.49 13.85
C ALA A 143 19.39 -5.95 14.30
N GLY A 144 19.46 -6.20 15.62
CA GLY A 144 19.45 -7.56 16.17
C GLY A 144 18.16 -8.31 15.84
N PHE A 145 17.01 -7.64 16.00
CA PHE A 145 15.70 -8.18 15.64
C PHE A 145 15.64 -8.56 14.16
N LEU A 146 16.02 -7.67 13.25
CA LEU A 146 15.91 -7.91 11.81
C LEU A 146 16.86 -9.00 11.33
N SER A 147 18.04 -9.16 11.95
CA SER A 147 18.93 -10.29 11.66
C SER A 147 18.32 -11.62 12.08
N GLY A 148 17.64 -11.66 13.24
CA GLY A 148 16.87 -12.83 13.67
C GLY A 148 15.68 -13.11 12.76
N PHE A 149 14.95 -12.07 12.36
CA PHE A 149 13.80 -12.16 11.46
C PHE A 149 14.18 -12.69 10.08
N ALA A 150 15.34 -12.27 9.56
CA ALA A 150 15.86 -12.76 8.28
C ALA A 150 16.40 -14.20 8.33
N THR A 151 16.59 -14.78 9.53
CA THR A 151 17.24 -16.11 9.72
C THR A 151 16.33 -17.16 10.37
N GLY A 152 15.19 -16.80 10.98
CA GLY A 152 14.27 -17.73 11.66
C GLY A 152 13.05 -18.12 10.81
N THR A 153 12.72 -19.41 10.55
CA THR A 153 12.17 -20.48 11.43
C THR A 153 10.72 -20.32 11.89
N ASP A 154 10.10 -19.14 11.78
CA ASP A 154 8.67 -18.97 12.08
C ASP A 154 7.85 -19.34 10.84
N SER A 155 7.15 -20.48 10.89
CA SER A 155 6.28 -20.93 9.80
C SER A 155 5.06 -20.03 9.70
N PHE A 156 5.01 -19.20 8.66
CA PHE A 156 3.82 -18.43 8.33
C PHE A 156 2.83 -19.31 7.54
N ALA A 157 1.58 -19.37 8.01
CA ALA A 157 0.48 -19.88 7.21
C ALA A 157 0.03 -18.75 6.27
N GLY A 158 0.48 -18.80 5.02
CA GLY A 158 0.13 -17.83 3.97
C GLY A 158 -1.35 -17.47 3.99
N ALA A 159 -1.67 -16.17 3.92
CA ALA A 159 -3.04 -15.75 3.63
C ALA A 159 -3.27 -15.96 2.12
N GLU A 160 -4.28 -16.73 1.74
CA GLU A 160 -4.55 -16.96 0.32
C GLU A 160 -5.26 -15.73 -0.27
N VAL A 161 -4.54 -14.92 -1.06
CA VAL A 161 -5.12 -13.78 -1.80
C VAL A 161 -5.56 -14.29 -3.17
N THR A 162 -6.82 -14.72 -3.27
CA THR A 162 -7.23 -15.60 -4.37
C THR A 162 -7.90 -14.92 -5.56
N GLN A 163 -8.47 -13.70 -5.44
CA GLN A 163 -9.33 -13.16 -6.51
C GLN A 163 -9.31 -11.63 -6.67
N ILE A 164 -9.26 -11.19 -7.94
CA ILE A 164 -9.77 -9.90 -8.41
C ILE A 164 -11.24 -10.12 -8.78
N LEU A 165 -12.15 -9.38 -8.16
CA LEU A 165 -13.55 -9.31 -8.56
C LEU A 165 -13.71 -8.08 -9.45
N ALA A 166 -13.79 -8.30 -10.76
CA ALA A 166 -14.28 -7.27 -11.66
C ALA A 166 -15.78 -7.09 -11.43
N ALA A 167 -16.28 -5.85 -11.49
CA ALA A 167 -17.71 -5.57 -11.37
C ALA A 167 -18.58 -6.36 -12.38
N SER A 168 -18.02 -6.72 -13.53
CA SER A 168 -18.67 -7.56 -14.55
C SER A 168 -18.79 -9.04 -14.17
N ASP A 169 -17.94 -9.53 -13.26
CA ASP A 169 -17.80 -10.95 -12.91
C ASP A 169 -18.31 -11.29 -11.50
N ALA A 170 -18.65 -10.27 -10.70
CA ALA A 170 -19.19 -10.47 -9.38
C ALA A 170 -20.57 -11.13 -9.44
N ARG A 171 -20.65 -12.38 -8.97
CA ARG A 171 -21.95 -12.97 -8.64
C ARG A 171 -22.57 -12.15 -7.52
N PRO A 172 -23.86 -11.74 -7.64
CA PRO A 172 -24.53 -11.03 -6.57
C PRO A 172 -24.43 -11.86 -5.28
N ALA A 173 -24.05 -11.20 -4.18
CA ALA A 173 -24.06 -11.81 -2.85
C ALA A 173 -25.42 -12.53 -2.63
N SER A 174 -25.41 -13.74 -2.06
CA SER A 174 -26.65 -14.54 -1.96
C SER A 174 -27.68 -13.85 -1.08
N GLY A 175 -28.61 -13.16 -1.73
CA GLY A 175 -29.71 -12.40 -1.16
C GLY A 175 -30.33 -11.59 -2.29
N ALA A 176 -31.66 -11.47 -2.32
CA ALA A 176 -32.29 -10.58 -3.31
C ALA A 176 -31.77 -9.16 -3.07
N PRO A 177 -31.23 -8.46 -4.10
CA PRO A 177 -30.75 -7.10 -3.92
C PRO A 177 -31.92 -6.25 -3.43
N VAL A 178 -31.76 -5.65 -2.24
CA VAL A 178 -32.70 -4.63 -1.76
C VAL A 178 -32.45 -3.43 -2.66
N PRO A 179 -33.46 -2.95 -3.42
CA PRO A 179 -33.26 -1.81 -4.30
C PRO A 179 -32.80 -0.60 -3.50
N VAL A 180 -31.73 0.05 -3.94
CA VAL A 180 -31.28 1.33 -3.37
C VAL A 180 -32.41 2.36 -3.46
N ASP A 181 -32.82 2.90 -2.31
CA ASP A 181 -33.75 4.03 -2.20
C ASP A 181 -32.93 5.33 -2.16
N LEU A 182 -33.20 6.30 -3.03
CA LEU A 182 -32.49 7.58 -3.01
C LEU A 182 -32.67 8.36 -1.69
N ARG A 183 -33.61 7.97 -0.83
CA ARG A 183 -33.75 8.55 0.52
C ARG A 183 -32.81 7.92 1.55
N SER A 184 -32.15 6.81 1.21
CA SER A 184 -31.20 6.15 2.10
C SER A 184 -29.90 6.94 2.19
N VAL A 185 -29.16 6.64 3.25
CA VAL A 185 -27.77 7.03 3.42
C VAL A 185 -26.96 5.76 3.17
N LEU A 186 -25.99 5.81 2.27
CA LEU A 186 -25.05 4.71 2.04
C LEU A 186 -23.65 5.18 2.41
N GLY A 187 -22.89 4.28 3.02
CA GLY A 187 -21.47 4.46 3.28
C GLY A 187 -20.64 3.33 2.69
N PRO A 188 -19.30 3.45 2.74
CA PRO A 188 -18.42 2.32 2.52
C PRO A 188 -18.77 1.18 3.48
N ALA A 189 -18.90 -0.03 2.96
CA ALA A 189 -19.19 -1.21 3.77
C ALA A 189 -18.06 -1.46 4.78
N SER A 190 -18.42 -2.02 5.94
CA SER A 190 -17.44 -2.39 6.96
C SER A 190 -16.43 -3.40 6.39
N GLY A 191 -15.14 -3.11 6.55
CA GLY A 191 -14.08 -3.98 6.06
C GLY A 191 -13.65 -3.71 4.61
N ILE A 192 -13.93 -2.52 4.09
CA ILE A 192 -13.29 -1.99 2.88
C ILE A 192 -12.16 -1.03 3.30
N ALA A 193 -10.96 -1.21 2.74
CA ALA A 193 -9.83 -0.31 2.95
C ALA A 193 -9.35 0.27 1.62
N GLY A 194 -9.60 1.57 1.43
CA GLY A 194 -8.92 2.46 0.50
C GLY A 194 -9.03 2.13 -1.00
N ALA A 195 -8.85 3.15 -1.83
CA ALA A 195 -8.70 2.98 -3.26
C ALA A 195 -7.21 2.74 -3.59
N ALA A 196 -6.90 1.59 -4.18
CA ALA A 196 -5.55 1.09 -4.34
C ALA A 196 -4.97 1.29 -5.75
N ALA A 197 -5.77 1.48 -6.81
CA ALA A 197 -5.23 1.74 -8.16
C ALA A 197 -5.97 2.82 -8.94
N ALA A 198 -5.34 4.00 -9.10
CA ALA A 198 -5.93 5.15 -9.81
C ALA A 198 -7.37 5.46 -9.39
N ASP A 199 -7.66 5.29 -8.09
CA ASP A 199 -8.99 5.35 -7.46
C ASP A 199 -10.01 4.25 -7.81
N ARG A 200 -9.66 3.28 -8.65
CA ARG A 200 -10.58 2.30 -9.26
C ARG A 200 -10.55 0.90 -8.67
N ALA A 201 -9.85 0.67 -7.57
CA ALA A 201 -9.78 -0.65 -6.95
C ALA A 201 -9.88 -0.55 -5.44
N LEU A 202 -10.75 -1.35 -4.82
CA LEU A 202 -10.91 -1.40 -3.37
C LEU A 202 -10.34 -2.70 -2.81
N ILE A 203 -9.72 -2.66 -1.63
CA ILE A 203 -9.25 -3.86 -0.94
C ILE A 203 -10.23 -4.23 0.18
N ARG A 204 -10.72 -5.47 0.17
CA ARG A 204 -11.49 -6.02 1.27
C ARG A 204 -10.56 -6.46 2.40
N THR A 205 -10.65 -5.85 3.58
CA THR A 205 -9.79 -6.15 4.73
C THR A 205 -10.07 -7.50 5.38
N ASP A 206 -11.27 -8.06 5.17
CA ASP A 206 -11.68 -9.35 5.72
C ASP A 206 -11.12 -10.55 4.92
N SER A 207 -10.84 -10.34 3.63
CA SER A 207 -10.56 -11.42 2.68
C SER A 207 -9.33 -11.17 1.80
N GLY A 208 -8.84 -9.94 1.72
CA GLY A 208 -7.74 -9.56 0.82
C GLY A 208 -8.15 -9.48 -0.64
N ALA A 209 -9.44 -9.68 -0.95
CA ALA A 209 -9.94 -9.57 -2.31
C ALA A 209 -9.83 -8.12 -2.80
N LEU A 210 -9.43 -7.98 -4.07
CA LEU A 210 -9.46 -6.72 -4.79
C LEU A 210 -10.80 -6.61 -5.52
N VAL A 211 -11.52 -5.51 -5.36
CA VAL A 211 -12.74 -5.20 -6.12
C VAL A 211 -12.43 -4.07 -7.08
N GLU A 212 -12.46 -4.35 -8.38
CA GLU A 212 -12.24 -3.33 -9.41
C GLU A 212 -13.55 -2.62 -9.73
N LEU A 213 -13.52 -1.30 -9.67
CA LEU A 213 -14.62 -0.38 -9.95
C LEU A 213 -14.41 0.29 -11.32
N ASP A 214 -15.48 0.40 -12.09
CA ASP A 214 -15.48 1.27 -13.26
C ASP A 214 -15.45 2.77 -12.86
N GLU A 215 -15.46 3.67 -13.84
CA GLU A 215 -15.33 5.12 -13.58
C GLU A 215 -16.53 5.68 -12.81
N GLY A 216 -17.73 5.23 -13.20
CA GLY A 216 -18.98 5.66 -12.56
C GLY A 216 -19.06 5.12 -11.14
N GLN A 217 -18.73 3.83 -10.96
CA GLN A 217 -18.66 3.19 -9.64
C GLN A 217 -17.66 3.87 -8.72
N THR A 218 -16.49 4.23 -9.24
CA THR A 218 -15.45 4.95 -8.48
C THR A 218 -15.95 6.31 -8.03
N ALA A 219 -16.49 7.11 -8.94
CA ALA A 219 -16.99 8.44 -8.65
C ALA A 219 -18.12 8.40 -7.61
N TRP A 220 -19.08 7.49 -7.77
CA TRP A 220 -20.16 7.33 -6.80
C TRP A 220 -19.67 6.82 -5.45
N PHE A 221 -18.75 5.87 -5.41
CA PHE A 221 -18.18 5.36 -4.16
C PHE A 221 -17.44 6.45 -3.37
N GLN A 222 -16.70 7.33 -4.04
CA GLN A 222 -16.00 8.46 -3.41
C GLN A 222 -16.96 9.50 -2.79
N LEU A 223 -18.20 9.60 -3.28
CA LEU A 223 -19.23 10.48 -2.74
C LEU A 223 -19.95 9.88 -1.51
N LEU A 224 -19.79 8.59 -1.24
CA LEU A 224 -20.42 7.94 -0.09
C LEU A 224 -19.67 8.28 1.19
N ASP A 225 -20.27 9.12 2.02
CA ASP A 225 -19.73 9.53 3.32
C ASP A 225 -20.40 8.79 4.50
N GLY A 226 -21.51 8.10 4.27
CA GLY A 226 -22.30 7.45 5.32
C GLY A 226 -23.15 8.42 6.16
N TYR A 227 -23.28 9.68 5.74
CA TYR A 227 -24.05 10.71 6.45
C TYR A 227 -25.04 11.46 5.55
N THR A 228 -24.71 11.63 4.28
CA THR A 228 -25.49 12.39 3.32
C THR A 228 -26.47 11.48 2.58
N ALA A 229 -27.72 11.90 2.49
CA ALA A 229 -28.75 11.16 1.77
C ALA A 229 -28.48 11.18 0.25
N LEU A 230 -28.72 10.06 -0.43
CA LEU A 230 -28.36 9.90 -1.85
C LEU A 230 -29.06 10.90 -2.76
N ASN A 231 -30.29 11.31 -2.46
CA ASN A 231 -31.00 12.34 -3.22
C ASN A 231 -30.31 13.72 -3.13
N VAL A 232 -29.64 14.02 -2.02
CA VAL A 232 -28.85 15.24 -1.87
C VAL A 232 -27.60 15.14 -2.75
N LEU A 233 -26.89 14.01 -2.71
CA LEU A 233 -25.72 13.77 -3.56
C LEU A 233 -26.08 13.80 -5.05
N VAL A 234 -27.21 13.19 -5.45
CA VAL A 234 -27.72 13.22 -6.84
C VAL A 234 -27.97 14.63 -7.32
N ARG A 235 -28.61 15.47 -6.50
CA ARG A 235 -28.86 16.87 -6.83
C ARG A 235 -27.56 17.65 -6.95
N GLU A 236 -26.62 17.49 -6.02
CA GLU A 236 -25.32 18.16 -6.07
C GLU A 236 -24.51 17.77 -7.31
N VAL A 237 -24.51 16.48 -7.66
CA VAL A 237 -23.87 15.99 -8.89
C VAL A 237 -24.55 16.61 -10.12
N ALA A 238 -25.89 16.57 -10.20
CA ALA A 238 -26.65 17.13 -11.32
C ALA A 238 -26.40 18.63 -11.52
N GLU A 239 -26.38 19.40 -10.42
CA GLU A 239 -26.04 20.83 -10.42
C GLU A 239 -24.60 21.07 -10.88
N SER A 240 -23.65 20.28 -10.40
CA SER A 240 -22.22 20.45 -10.71
C SER A 240 -21.87 20.19 -12.18
N ILE A 241 -22.57 19.26 -12.84
CA ILE A 241 -22.32 18.88 -14.24
C ILE A 241 -23.36 19.45 -15.21
N GLY A 242 -24.35 20.20 -14.71
CA GLY A 242 -25.38 20.85 -15.51
C GLY A 242 -26.33 19.88 -16.23
N LEU A 243 -26.64 18.75 -15.62
CA LEU A 243 -27.51 17.71 -16.18
C LEU A 243 -28.82 17.58 -15.39
N ASP A 244 -29.80 16.89 -15.99
CA ASP A 244 -31.10 16.64 -15.39
C ASP A 244 -31.03 15.71 -14.17
N GLU A 245 -31.57 16.16 -13.03
CA GLU A 245 -31.52 15.44 -11.75
C GLU A 245 -32.16 14.03 -11.84
N HIS A 246 -33.24 13.89 -12.61
CA HIS A 246 -33.92 12.61 -12.76
C HIS A 246 -33.07 11.61 -13.55
N ALA A 247 -32.40 12.06 -14.61
CA ALA A 247 -31.45 11.24 -15.37
C ALA A 247 -30.24 10.81 -14.52
N ILE A 248 -29.69 11.72 -13.70
CA ILE A 248 -28.60 11.39 -12.77
C ILE A 248 -29.08 10.40 -11.70
N GLY A 249 -30.28 10.59 -11.15
CA GLY A 249 -30.86 9.69 -10.16
C GLY A 249 -31.03 8.26 -10.67
N ALA A 250 -31.53 8.08 -11.90
CA ALA A 250 -31.67 6.76 -12.50
C ALA A 250 -30.31 6.06 -12.70
N SER A 251 -29.29 6.81 -13.14
CA SER A 251 -27.91 6.30 -13.29
C SER A 251 -27.30 5.94 -11.93
N ALA A 252 -27.45 6.82 -10.94
CA ALA A 252 -26.97 6.64 -9.58
C ALA A 252 -27.52 5.35 -8.96
N VAL A 253 -28.84 5.12 -9.06
CA VAL A 253 -29.47 3.90 -8.54
C VAL A 253 -28.87 2.64 -9.20
N SER A 254 -28.63 2.66 -10.51
CA SER A 254 -28.00 1.52 -11.19
C SER A 254 -26.59 1.25 -10.67
N VAL A 255 -25.77 2.30 -10.52
CA VAL A 255 -24.38 2.18 -10.05
C VAL A 255 -24.31 1.74 -8.59
N LEU A 256 -25.11 2.37 -7.72
CA LEU A 256 -25.14 2.08 -6.28
C LEU A 256 -25.64 0.67 -5.98
N ASN A 257 -26.62 0.16 -6.73
CA ASN A 257 -27.02 -1.25 -6.65
C ASN A 257 -25.84 -2.18 -6.99
N GLY A 258 -25.00 -1.80 -7.96
CA GLY A 258 -23.77 -2.52 -8.29
C GLY A 258 -22.77 -2.53 -7.12
N LEU A 259 -22.55 -1.38 -6.48
CA LEU A 259 -21.67 -1.27 -5.31
C LEU A 259 -22.17 -2.09 -4.11
N VAL A 260 -23.47 -2.11 -3.86
CA VAL A 260 -24.10 -2.94 -2.81
C VAL A 260 -23.98 -4.44 -3.16
N ALA A 261 -24.20 -4.81 -4.43
CA ALA A 261 -24.06 -6.20 -4.87
C ALA A 261 -22.61 -6.72 -4.76
N LEU A 262 -21.63 -5.83 -4.96
CA LEU A 262 -20.21 -6.08 -4.73
C LEU A 262 -19.83 -6.13 -3.24
N GLY A 263 -20.75 -5.75 -2.35
CA GLY A 263 -20.52 -5.68 -0.91
C GLY A 263 -19.54 -4.58 -0.50
N VAL A 264 -19.38 -3.54 -1.33
CA VAL A 264 -18.47 -2.42 -1.04
C VAL A 264 -19.20 -1.20 -0.48
N ALA A 265 -20.53 -1.11 -0.62
CA ALA A 265 -21.38 -0.09 -0.01
C ALA A 265 -22.52 -0.73 0.79
N ALA A 266 -22.95 -0.09 1.87
CA ALA A 266 -24.05 -0.53 2.73
C ALA A 266 -24.77 0.64 3.42
#